data_AF-A0A931H4P4-F1
#
_entry.id   AF-A0A931H4P4-F1
#
_cell.length_a   1.000
_cell.length_b   1.000
_cell.length_c   1.000
_cell.angle_alpha   90.00
_cell.angle_beta   90.00
_cell.angle_gamma   90.00
#
_symmetry.space_group_name_H-M   'P 1'
#
loop_
_entity.id
_entity.type
_entity.pdbx_description
1 polymer ?
#
loop_
_entity_poly.entity_id
_entity_poly.type
_entity_poly.pdbx_seq_one_letter_code
_entity_poly.pdbx_strand_id
1 'polypeptide(L)'
;MTSLRQPALTFLAAATLAAALSGCAPLIIGGAALGTMVTIDRRTPGIQIEDESIELRGASALRQVLADRAHVNITSYNRQVLLTGEVPSEQDKQAAEQAVSRVENVKGLVNEIAVMGNSTLAQRSSDTLVTGKVKASLVDAKDLSVGAFKVVTERGTVFLMGRVSQREAERATQITRTIGGVLRVVRIFEIISDEELRRLSPQQSGSVKL
;
A
#
# COMPACT_ATOMS: atom_id res chain seq x y z
N MET A 1 55.20 5.76 3.21
CA MET A 1 54.07 5.58 4.17
C MET A 1 52.73 6.03 3.55
N THR A 2 52.38 5.58 2.34
CA THR A 2 51.20 6.07 1.59
C THR A 2 50.19 4.98 1.19
N SER A 3 50.45 3.68 1.44
CA SER A 3 49.56 2.59 1.04
C SER A 3 48.41 2.27 2.02
N LEU A 4 48.47 2.74 3.27
CA LEU A 4 47.40 2.48 4.26
C LEU A 4 46.19 3.43 4.15
N ARG A 5 46.28 4.50 3.36
CA ARG A 5 45.18 5.48 3.22
C ARG A 5 44.10 5.07 2.23
N GLN A 6 44.43 4.26 1.24
CA GLN A 6 43.49 3.75 0.23
C GLN A 6 42.49 2.72 0.78
N PRO A 7 42.87 1.71 1.59
CA PRO A 7 41.90 0.77 2.13
C PRO A 7 40.95 1.44 3.13
N ALA A 8 41.42 2.43 3.90
CA ALA A 8 40.58 3.16 4.85
C ALA A 8 39.46 3.95 4.15
N LEU A 9 39.74 4.54 2.99
CA LEU A 9 38.76 5.30 2.21
C LEU A 9 37.69 4.39 1.57
N THR A 10 38.09 3.20 1.08
CA THR A 10 37.16 2.22 0.52
C THR A 10 36.30 1.56 1.59
N PHE A 11 36.84 1.28 2.78
CA PHE A 11 36.03 0.81 3.91
C PHE A 11 35.01 1.86 4.37
N LEU A 12 35.39 3.13 4.39
CA LEU A 12 34.47 4.22 4.77
C LEU A 12 33.34 4.40 3.73
N ALA A 13 33.66 4.31 2.43
CA ALA A 13 32.68 4.37 1.36
C ALA A 13 31.75 3.14 1.31
N ALA A 14 32.27 1.95 1.63
CA ALA A 14 31.46 0.74 1.75
C ALA A 14 30.51 0.80 2.96
N ALA A 15 30.96 1.38 4.08
CA ALA A 15 30.13 1.57 5.26
C ALA A 15 29.01 2.60 5.04
N THR A 16 29.28 3.71 4.34
CA THR A 16 28.24 4.69 3.98
C THR A 16 27.26 4.13 2.96
N LEU A 17 27.72 3.33 2.00
CA LEU A 17 26.83 2.66 1.05
C LEU A 17 25.99 1.57 1.72
N ALA A 18 26.55 0.82 2.67
CA ALA A 18 25.80 -0.16 3.47
C ALA A 18 24.74 0.50 4.37
N ALA A 19 25.05 1.66 4.96
CA ALA A 19 24.09 2.47 5.73
C ALA A 19 22.99 3.11 4.85
N ALA A 20 23.29 3.38 3.58
CA ALA A 20 22.31 3.88 2.61
C ALA A 20 21.40 2.75 2.06
N LEU A 21 21.84 1.49 2.11
CA LEU A 21 21.09 0.32 1.65
C LEU A 21 20.19 -0.31 2.72
N SER A 22 20.32 0.08 4.00
CA SER A 22 19.34 -0.31 5.02
C SER A 22 18.03 0.46 4.82
N GLY A 23 17.16 -0.10 3.98
CA GLY A 23 15.79 0.39 3.83
C GLY A 23 15.00 0.36 5.15
N CYS A 24 14.23 1.43 5.36
CA CYS A 24 13.01 1.54 6.19
C CYS A 24 12.98 0.94 7.61
N ALA A 25 14.07 0.98 8.36
CA ALA A 25 13.93 1.03 9.83
C ALA A 25 13.84 2.51 10.23
N PRO A 26 12.81 2.97 10.98
CA PRO A 26 12.85 4.30 11.55
C PRO A 26 14.09 4.39 12.45
N LEU A 27 14.99 5.32 12.12
CA LEU A 27 16.13 5.68 12.94
C LEU A 27 15.60 6.21 14.29
N ILE A 28 15.41 5.31 15.26
CA ILE A 28 15.18 5.67 16.65
C ILE A 28 16.55 6.01 17.25
N ILE A 29 17.08 7.16 16.86
CA ILE A 29 18.25 7.76 17.49
C ILE A 29 17.73 8.86 18.43
N GLY A 30 17.72 8.56 19.73
CA GLY A 30 17.78 9.57 20.79
C GLY A 30 16.55 10.49 20.97
N GLY A 31 15.54 10.01 21.71
CA GLY A 31 14.85 10.78 22.76
C GLY A 31 14.02 12.04 22.46
N ALA A 32 14.06 12.64 21.27
CA ALA A 32 13.44 13.96 21.01
C ALA A 32 12.46 14.01 19.82
N ALA A 33 11.92 12.87 19.37
CA ALA A 33 10.93 12.81 18.28
C ALA A 33 9.55 12.28 18.71
N LEU A 34 9.17 12.43 19.99
CA LEU A 34 7.89 11.94 20.54
C LEU A 34 6.66 12.83 20.22
N GLY A 35 6.69 13.60 19.13
CA GLY A 35 5.64 14.56 18.79
C GLY A 35 5.10 14.46 17.36
N THR A 36 5.68 13.63 16.50
CA THR A 36 5.09 13.40 15.18
C THR A 36 4.03 12.32 15.32
N MET A 37 2.78 12.67 14.99
CA MET A 37 1.68 11.72 14.88
C MET A 37 2.11 10.53 14.04
N VAL A 38 2.50 9.42 14.69
CA VAL A 38 2.55 8.13 14.03
C VAL A 38 1.09 7.86 13.71
N THR A 39 0.68 8.02 12.45
CA THR A 39 -0.67 7.65 12.05
C THR A 39 -0.73 6.13 12.17
N ILE A 40 -1.25 5.66 13.30
CA ILE A 40 -1.33 4.25 13.61
C ILE A 40 -2.27 3.62 12.58
N ASP A 41 -1.74 2.65 11.84
CA ASP A 41 -2.55 1.79 11.00
C ASP A 41 -3.66 1.17 11.86
N ARG A 42 -4.91 1.28 11.40
CA ARG A 42 -6.09 0.79 12.13
C ARG A 42 -6.18 -0.74 12.16
N ARG A 43 -5.27 -1.44 11.48
CA ARG A 43 -5.09 -2.89 11.54
C ARG A 43 -4.14 -3.25 12.67
N THR A 44 -4.49 -4.30 13.40
CA THR A 44 -3.58 -4.88 14.39
C THR A 44 -2.32 -5.42 13.68
N PRO A 45 -1.17 -5.49 14.36
CA PRO A 45 0.05 -6.07 13.78
C PRO A 45 -0.17 -7.50 13.23
N GLY A 46 -0.98 -8.30 13.92
CA GLY A 46 -1.33 -9.65 13.46
C GLY A 46 -2.06 -9.65 12.11
N ILE A 47 -2.96 -8.69 11.87
CA ILE A 47 -3.63 -8.54 10.57
C ILE A 47 -2.67 -8.03 9.49
N GLN A 48 -1.71 -7.16 9.83
CA GLN A 48 -0.70 -6.71 8.86
C GLN A 48 0.19 -7.87 8.39
N ILE A 49 0.58 -8.74 9.32
CA ILE A 49 1.32 -9.98 9.00
C ILE A 49 0.46 -10.94 8.18
N GLU A 50 -0.83 -11.05 8.52
CA GLU A 50 -1.77 -11.87 7.74
C GLU A 50 -1.94 -11.35 6.31
N ASP A 51 -2.05 -10.03 6.11
CA ASP A 51 -2.12 -9.40 4.80
C ASP A 51 -0.88 -9.71 3.96
N GLU A 52 0.32 -9.59 4.53
CA GLU A 52 1.58 -9.97 3.86
C GLU A 52 1.59 -11.47 3.51
N SER A 53 1.12 -12.31 4.43
CA SER A 53 1.02 -13.76 4.20
C SER A 53 0.03 -14.10 3.08
N ILE A 54 -1.08 -13.35 2.95
CA ILE A 54 -2.03 -13.46 1.84
C ILE A 54 -1.36 -13.02 0.53
N GLU A 55 -0.65 -11.88 0.52
CA GLU A 55 0.04 -11.38 -0.67
C GLU A 55 1.10 -12.39 -1.15
N LEU A 56 1.90 -12.96 -0.25
CA LEU A 56 2.92 -13.98 -0.59
C LEU A 56 2.32 -15.26 -1.14
N ARG A 57 1.29 -15.82 -0.47
CA ARG A 57 0.62 -17.05 -0.91
C ARG A 57 -0.15 -16.85 -2.22
N GLY A 58 -0.85 -15.71 -2.34
CA GLY A 58 -1.54 -15.35 -3.57
C GLY A 58 -0.60 -15.10 -4.74
N ALA A 59 0.54 -14.46 -4.52
CA ALA A 59 1.58 -14.34 -5.55
C ALA A 59 2.11 -15.71 -5.98
N SER A 60 2.28 -16.66 -5.06
CA SER A 60 2.63 -18.05 -5.40
C SER A 60 1.53 -18.72 -6.25
N ALA A 61 0.27 -18.62 -5.84
CA ALA A 61 -0.87 -19.18 -6.57
C ALA A 61 -1.00 -18.58 -7.98
N LEU A 62 -0.83 -17.26 -8.12
CA LEU A 62 -0.82 -16.56 -9.41
C LEU A 62 0.30 -17.08 -10.31
N ARG A 63 1.52 -17.25 -9.80
CA ARG A 63 2.63 -17.81 -10.60
C ARG A 63 2.33 -19.22 -11.09
N GLN A 64 1.67 -20.05 -10.28
CA GLN A 64 1.33 -21.43 -10.68
C GLN A 64 0.33 -21.48 -11.84
N VAL A 65 -0.67 -20.60 -11.85
CA VAL A 65 -1.73 -20.62 -12.88
C VAL A 65 -1.41 -19.74 -14.08
N LEU A 66 -0.64 -18.66 -13.89
CA LEU A 66 -0.32 -17.70 -14.94
C LEU A 66 1.08 -17.88 -15.52
N ALA A 67 2.05 -18.47 -14.80
CA ALA A 67 3.46 -18.48 -15.21
C ALA A 67 3.95 -17.07 -15.62
N ASP A 68 4.75 -16.95 -16.68
CA ASP A 68 5.38 -15.70 -17.11
C ASP A 68 4.60 -14.94 -18.20
N ARG A 69 3.42 -15.42 -18.59
CA ARG A 69 2.60 -14.84 -19.68
C ARG A 69 1.74 -13.65 -19.26
N ALA A 70 1.71 -13.29 -17.98
CA ALA A 70 0.88 -12.22 -17.45
C ALA A 70 1.62 -11.37 -16.42
N HIS A 71 1.16 -10.14 -16.25
CA HIS A 71 1.66 -9.24 -15.22
C HIS A 71 0.53 -8.92 -14.26
N VAL A 72 0.40 -9.69 -13.18
CA VAL A 72 -0.64 -9.49 -12.17
C VAL A 72 -0.02 -9.12 -10.84
N ASN A 73 -0.53 -8.02 -10.26
CA ASN A 73 -0.16 -7.56 -8.94
C ASN A 73 -1.28 -7.95 -7.95
N ILE A 74 -0.88 -8.43 -6.78
CA ILE A 74 -1.78 -8.71 -5.66
C ILE A 74 -1.54 -7.71 -4.55
N THR A 75 -2.61 -7.21 -3.95
CA THR A 75 -2.54 -6.29 -2.82
C THR A 75 -3.60 -6.67 -1.81
N SER A 76 -3.22 -6.88 -0.54
CA SER A 76 -4.14 -7.15 0.56
C SER A 76 -4.20 -5.98 1.54
N TYR A 77 -5.39 -5.69 2.04
CA TYR A 77 -5.60 -4.79 3.18
C TYR A 77 -6.78 -5.28 4.01
N ASN A 78 -6.53 -5.58 5.29
CA ASN A 78 -7.51 -6.17 6.20
C ASN A 78 -8.17 -7.44 5.65
N ARG A 79 -7.39 -8.26 4.94
CA ARG A 79 -7.78 -9.49 4.23
C ARG A 79 -8.74 -9.28 3.03
N GLN A 80 -8.98 -8.03 2.63
CA GLN A 80 -9.60 -7.71 1.36
C GLN A 80 -8.51 -7.61 0.29
N VAL A 81 -8.61 -8.45 -0.73
CA VAL A 81 -7.62 -8.55 -1.80
C VAL A 81 -8.06 -7.76 -3.02
N LEU A 82 -7.12 -7.06 -3.62
CA LEU A 82 -7.22 -6.40 -4.92
C LEU A 82 -6.23 -7.10 -5.87
N LEU A 83 -6.74 -7.52 -7.03
CA LEU A 83 -5.92 -7.95 -8.16
C LEU A 83 -5.91 -6.87 -9.24
N THR A 84 -4.73 -6.51 -9.71
CA THR A 84 -4.50 -5.50 -10.76
C THR A 84 -3.48 -6.01 -11.78
N GLY A 85 -3.26 -5.25 -12.86
CA GLY A 85 -2.34 -5.61 -13.93
C GLY A 85 -3.06 -6.16 -15.17
N GLU A 86 -2.37 -6.97 -15.95
CA GLU A 86 -2.78 -7.40 -17.29
C GLU A 86 -2.59 -8.90 -17.53
N VAL A 87 -3.52 -9.48 -18.28
CA VAL A 87 -3.45 -10.86 -18.78
C VAL A 87 -3.82 -10.89 -20.27
N PRO A 88 -3.38 -11.92 -21.02
CA PRO A 88 -3.66 -11.99 -22.46
C PRO A 88 -5.08 -12.49 -22.78
N SER A 89 -5.80 -13.10 -21.83
CA SER A 89 -7.14 -13.66 -22.07
C SER A 89 -8.07 -13.57 -20.85
N GLU A 90 -9.38 -13.61 -21.09
CA GLU A 90 -10.38 -13.67 -20.02
C GLU A 90 -10.29 -14.97 -19.22
N GLN A 91 -9.84 -16.06 -19.85
CA GLN A 91 -9.59 -17.33 -19.17
C GLN A 91 -8.47 -17.18 -18.13
N ASP A 92 -7.40 -16.47 -18.45
CA ASP A 92 -6.31 -16.22 -17.51
C ASP A 92 -6.76 -15.29 -16.37
N LYS A 93 -7.60 -14.30 -16.66
CA LYS A 93 -8.23 -13.44 -15.64
C LYS A 93 -9.05 -14.26 -14.65
N GLN A 94 -9.88 -15.18 -15.14
CA GLN A 94 -10.70 -16.07 -14.31
C GLN A 94 -9.84 -17.06 -13.52
N ALA A 95 -8.79 -17.61 -14.12
CA ALA A 95 -7.87 -18.52 -13.44
C ALA A 95 -7.15 -17.81 -12.27
N ALA A 96 -6.71 -16.56 -12.48
CA ALA A 96 -6.11 -15.73 -11.45
C ALA A 96 -7.07 -15.50 -10.27
N GLU A 97 -8.31 -15.13 -10.57
CA GLU A 97 -9.35 -14.89 -9.57
C GLU A 97 -9.64 -16.15 -8.74
N GLN A 98 -9.84 -17.29 -9.41
CA GLN A 98 -10.11 -18.55 -8.76
C GLN A 98 -8.94 -19.00 -7.88
N ALA A 99 -7.71 -18.87 -8.36
CA ALA A 99 -6.51 -19.25 -7.61
C ALA A 99 -6.39 -18.43 -6.31
N VAL A 100 -6.60 -17.11 -6.39
CA VAL A 100 -6.47 -16.21 -5.23
C VAL A 100 -7.66 -16.34 -4.28
N SER A 101 -8.87 -16.60 -4.79
CA SER A 101 -10.06 -16.80 -3.93
C SER A 101 -9.94 -18.01 -2.98
N ARG A 102 -9.07 -18.96 -3.29
CA ARG A 102 -8.79 -20.16 -2.48
C ARG A 102 -7.64 -19.97 -1.49
N VAL A 103 -6.96 -18.83 -1.53
CA VAL A 103 -5.91 -18.52 -0.55
C VAL A 103 -6.57 -18.37 0.81
N GLU A 104 -5.99 -19.03 1.81
CA GLU A 104 -6.50 -19.00 3.18
C GLU A 104 -6.58 -17.55 3.71
N ASN A 105 -7.59 -17.31 4.54
CA ASN A 105 -7.89 -16.03 5.18
C ASN A 105 -8.28 -14.88 4.25
N VAL A 106 -8.38 -15.07 2.93
CA VAL A 106 -9.00 -14.08 2.04
C VAL A 106 -10.47 -13.90 2.43
N LYS A 107 -10.86 -12.66 2.77
CA LYS A 107 -12.25 -12.31 3.13
C LYS A 107 -13.07 -11.84 1.93
N GLY A 108 -12.41 -11.21 0.97
CA GLY A 108 -13.03 -10.67 -0.21
C GLY A 108 -12.00 -10.38 -1.27
N LEU A 109 -12.44 -10.40 -2.53
CA LEU A 109 -11.58 -10.28 -3.69
C LEU A 109 -12.21 -9.29 -4.68
N VAL A 110 -11.43 -8.29 -5.09
CA VAL A 110 -11.77 -7.34 -6.15
C VAL A 110 -10.83 -7.59 -7.32
N ASN A 111 -11.37 -8.10 -8.42
CA ASN A 111 -10.59 -8.41 -9.62
C ASN A 111 -10.66 -7.27 -10.65
N GLU A 112 -9.58 -6.51 -10.74
CA GLU A 112 -9.41 -5.37 -11.65
C GLU A 112 -8.27 -5.62 -12.67
N ILE A 113 -7.98 -6.89 -12.92
CA ILE A 113 -7.12 -7.33 -14.03
C ILE A 113 -7.80 -6.94 -15.35
N ALA A 114 -7.01 -6.38 -16.27
CA ALA A 114 -7.45 -6.11 -17.64
C ALA A 114 -6.97 -7.18 -18.61
N VAL A 115 -7.80 -7.54 -19.57
CA VAL A 115 -7.42 -8.41 -20.69
C VAL A 115 -6.82 -7.55 -21.79
N MET A 116 -5.50 -7.41 -21.79
CA MET A 116 -4.75 -6.57 -22.73
C MET A 116 -3.24 -6.89 -22.68
N GLY A 117 -2.46 -6.29 -23.57
CA GLY A 117 -1.00 -6.33 -23.47
C GLY A 117 -0.46 -5.58 -22.26
N ASN A 118 0.70 -6.00 -21.76
CA ASN A 118 1.33 -5.45 -20.56
C ASN A 118 1.54 -3.94 -20.66
N SER A 119 1.34 -3.24 -19.53
CA SER A 119 1.58 -1.79 -19.45
C SER A 119 3.06 -1.44 -19.73
N THR A 120 3.27 -0.38 -20.51
CA THR A 120 4.61 0.13 -20.84
C THR A 120 5.31 0.71 -19.60
N LEU A 121 6.65 0.79 -19.64
CA LEU A 121 7.42 1.38 -18.53
C LEU A 121 6.99 2.83 -18.25
N ALA A 122 6.72 3.61 -19.30
CA ALA A 122 6.28 5.00 -19.18
C ALA A 122 4.93 5.12 -18.46
N GLN A 123 3.97 4.23 -18.75
CA GLN A 123 2.68 4.20 -18.06
C GLN A 123 2.86 3.88 -16.57
N ARG A 124 3.67 2.86 -16.23
CA ARG A 124 3.95 2.49 -14.84
C ARG A 124 4.65 3.61 -14.06
N SER A 125 5.58 4.32 -14.71
CA SER A 125 6.21 5.52 -14.12
C SER A 125 5.17 6.62 -13.86
N SER A 126 4.26 6.86 -14.81
CA SER A 126 3.16 7.82 -14.63
C SER A 126 2.27 7.44 -13.44
N ASP A 127 1.88 6.17 -13.32
CA ASP A 127 1.06 5.66 -12.23
C ASP A 127 1.75 5.76 -10.85
N THR A 128 3.08 5.59 -10.82
CA THR A 128 3.87 5.81 -9.60
C THR A 128 3.83 7.27 -9.16
N LEU A 129 3.94 8.21 -10.11
CA LEU A 129 3.82 9.64 -9.82
C LEU A 129 2.40 10.01 -9.38
N VAL A 130 1.37 9.45 -10.01
CA VAL A 130 -0.03 9.63 -9.60
C VAL A 130 -0.22 9.11 -8.17
N THR A 131 0.28 7.91 -7.87
CA THR A 131 0.22 7.34 -6.51
C THR A 131 0.87 8.27 -5.48
N GLY A 132 2.05 8.83 -5.80
CA GLY A 132 2.73 9.79 -4.94
C GLY A 132 1.90 11.06 -4.70
N LYS A 133 1.32 11.63 -5.76
CA LYS A 133 0.44 12.82 -5.66
C LYS A 133 -0.82 12.54 -4.83
N VAL A 134 -1.43 11.37 -5.00
CA VAL A 134 -2.59 10.94 -4.19
C VAL A 134 -2.20 10.84 -2.73
N LYS A 135 -1.13 10.12 -2.40
CA LYS A 135 -0.65 10.00 -1.02
C LYS A 135 -0.32 11.36 -0.41
N ALA A 136 0.37 12.24 -1.13
CA ALA A 136 0.66 13.59 -0.67
C ALA A 136 -0.62 14.40 -0.41
N SER A 137 -1.59 14.36 -1.32
CA SER A 137 -2.86 15.10 -1.17
C SER A 137 -3.69 14.58 0.02
N LEU A 138 -3.63 13.28 0.31
CA LEU A 138 -4.27 12.69 1.50
C LEU A 138 -3.54 13.08 2.79
N VAL A 139 -2.21 13.24 2.75
CA VAL A 139 -1.40 13.76 3.87
C VAL A 139 -1.74 15.22 4.18
N ASP A 140 -1.91 16.04 3.14
CA ASP A 140 -2.26 17.45 3.31
C ASP A 140 -3.68 17.65 3.88
N ALA A 141 -4.56 16.68 3.70
CA ALA A 141 -5.92 16.68 4.24
C ALA A 141 -5.92 16.31 5.74
N LYS A 142 -5.74 17.32 6.60
CA LYS A 142 -5.65 17.17 8.07
C LYS A 142 -6.86 16.51 8.73
N ASP A 143 -8.00 16.44 8.04
CA ASP A 143 -9.22 15.77 8.48
C ASP A 143 -9.24 14.26 8.20
N LEU A 144 -8.22 13.73 7.51
CA LEU A 144 -8.02 12.33 7.20
C LEU A 144 -6.87 11.71 8.00
N SER A 145 -7.05 10.47 8.42
CA SER A 145 -5.94 9.67 8.96
C SER A 145 -5.19 8.99 7.82
N VAL A 146 -3.96 9.44 7.53
CA VAL A 146 -3.15 8.92 6.40
C VAL A 146 -2.94 7.41 6.49
N GLY A 147 -2.66 6.89 7.68
CA GLY A 147 -2.46 5.45 7.93
C GLY A 147 -3.71 4.58 7.74
N ALA A 148 -4.89 5.19 7.54
CA ALA A 148 -6.12 4.45 7.27
C ALA A 148 -6.30 4.03 5.80
N PHE A 149 -5.45 4.54 4.89
CA PHE A 149 -5.57 4.34 3.45
C PHE A 149 -4.37 3.60 2.86
N LYS A 150 -4.64 2.55 2.07
CA LYS A 150 -3.70 1.95 1.13
C LYS A 150 -4.10 2.39 -0.28
N VAL A 151 -3.17 2.97 -1.02
CA VAL A 151 -3.39 3.53 -2.36
C VAL A 151 -2.59 2.74 -3.37
N VAL A 152 -3.28 2.24 -4.40
CA VAL A 152 -2.68 1.57 -5.56
C VAL A 152 -3.15 2.29 -6.82
N THR A 153 -2.26 2.50 -7.79
CA THR A 153 -2.64 3.06 -9.10
C THR A 153 -2.19 2.11 -10.19
N GLU A 154 -3.09 1.82 -11.12
CA GLU A 154 -2.82 1.01 -12.31
C GLU A 154 -3.57 1.62 -13.50
N ARG A 155 -2.84 1.99 -14.56
CA ARG A 155 -3.36 2.58 -15.80
C ARG A 155 -4.29 3.77 -15.56
N GLY A 156 -3.88 4.70 -14.69
CA GLY A 156 -4.67 5.87 -14.31
C GLY A 156 -5.92 5.57 -13.46
N THR A 157 -6.21 4.31 -13.13
CA THR A 157 -7.20 3.97 -12.11
C THR A 157 -6.54 3.97 -10.74
N VAL A 158 -7.09 4.75 -9.81
CA VAL A 158 -6.68 4.74 -8.40
C VAL A 158 -7.63 3.86 -7.59
N PHE A 159 -7.07 2.87 -6.91
CA PHE A 159 -7.76 2.01 -5.96
C PHE A 159 -7.45 2.51 -4.54
N LEU A 160 -8.49 2.91 -3.83
CA LEU A 160 -8.41 3.33 -2.44
C LEU A 160 -8.92 2.19 -1.56
N MET A 161 -8.03 1.58 -0.80
CA MET A 161 -8.34 0.55 0.20
C MET A 161 -8.21 1.15 1.60
N GLY A 162 -8.97 0.66 2.58
CA GLY A 162 -8.88 1.21 3.94
C GLY A 162 -10.01 0.81 4.87
N ARG A 163 -9.76 0.92 6.19
CA ARG A 163 -10.78 0.83 7.24
C ARG A 163 -11.14 2.25 7.67
N VAL A 164 -12.26 2.77 7.18
CA VAL A 164 -12.54 4.22 7.21
C VAL A 164 -13.99 4.49 7.57
N SER A 165 -14.26 5.66 8.15
CA SER A 165 -15.64 6.15 8.27
C SER A 165 -16.21 6.51 6.89
N GLN A 166 -17.53 6.63 6.81
CA GLN A 166 -18.21 7.10 5.59
C GLN A 166 -17.69 8.48 5.16
N ARG A 167 -17.49 9.40 6.12
CA ARG A 167 -16.96 10.75 5.87
C ARG A 167 -15.56 10.71 5.25
N GLU A 168 -14.68 9.88 5.81
CA GLU A 168 -13.31 9.71 5.31
C GLU A 168 -13.29 9.10 3.90
N ALA A 169 -14.14 8.11 3.65
CA ALA A 169 -14.26 7.49 2.33
C ALA A 169 -14.69 8.49 1.25
N GLU A 170 -15.69 9.32 1.54
CA GLU A 170 -16.18 10.37 0.63
C GLU A 170 -15.12 11.44 0.40
N ARG A 171 -14.49 11.92 1.48
CA ARG A 171 -13.47 12.95 1.43
C ARG A 171 -12.23 12.51 0.65
N ALA A 172 -11.71 11.33 0.93
CA ALA A 172 -10.56 10.77 0.20
C ALA A 172 -10.88 10.57 -1.29
N THR A 173 -12.10 10.11 -1.61
CA THR A 173 -12.57 9.96 -2.99
C THR A 173 -12.62 11.32 -3.70
N GLN A 174 -13.16 12.34 -3.05
CA GLN A 174 -13.26 13.69 -3.62
C GLN A 174 -11.88 14.27 -3.93
N ILE A 175 -10.94 14.21 -2.98
CA ILE A 175 -9.56 14.68 -3.17
C ILE A 175 -8.92 13.94 -4.35
N THR A 176 -8.99 12.62 -4.34
CA THR A 176 -8.34 11.76 -5.35
C THR A 176 -8.83 12.06 -6.77
N ARG A 177 -10.13 12.30 -6.96
CA ARG A 177 -10.71 12.61 -8.28
C ARG A 177 -10.23 13.93 -8.90
N THR A 178 -9.72 14.85 -8.10
CA THR A 178 -9.22 16.15 -8.58
C THR A 178 -7.76 16.13 -9.05
N ILE A 179 -7.06 15.00 -8.82
CA ILE A 179 -5.63 14.89 -9.10
C ILE A 179 -5.41 14.60 -10.58
N GLY A 180 -4.58 15.42 -11.24
CA GLY A 180 -4.22 15.23 -12.64
C GLY A 180 -3.55 13.86 -12.87
N GLY A 181 -4.05 13.12 -13.86
CA GLY A 181 -3.63 11.75 -14.18
C GLY A 181 -4.55 10.67 -13.61
N VAL A 182 -5.48 11.01 -12.72
CA VAL A 182 -6.53 10.09 -12.25
C VAL A 182 -7.67 10.05 -13.27
N LEU A 183 -7.93 8.87 -13.82
CA LEU A 183 -9.00 8.62 -14.79
C LEU A 183 -10.23 7.99 -14.13
N ARG A 184 -10.01 7.15 -13.12
CA ARG A 184 -11.06 6.44 -12.38
C ARG A 184 -10.64 6.24 -10.93
N VAL A 185 -11.61 6.29 -10.01
CA VAL A 185 -11.39 5.96 -8.59
C VAL A 185 -12.28 4.78 -8.21
N VAL A 186 -11.67 3.71 -7.74
CA VAL A 186 -12.34 2.52 -7.22
C VAL A 186 -12.18 2.48 -5.70
N ARG A 187 -13.29 2.30 -5.00
CA ARG A 187 -13.36 2.32 -3.54
C ARG A 187 -13.43 0.88 -3.03
N ILE A 188 -12.47 0.49 -2.20
CA ILE A 188 -12.36 -0.83 -1.60
C ILE A 188 -12.23 -0.63 -0.08
N PHE A 189 -13.24 0.04 0.47
CA PHE A 189 -13.27 0.42 1.88
C PHE A 189 -14.07 -0.57 2.71
N GLU A 190 -13.57 -0.88 3.88
CA GLU A 190 -14.37 -1.37 4.99
C GLU A 190 -14.87 -0.16 5.77
N ILE A 191 -16.19 0.07 5.73
CA ILE A 191 -16.80 1.18 6.46
C ILE A 191 -16.94 0.78 7.93
N ILE A 192 -16.26 1.53 8.80
CA ILE A 192 -16.33 1.35 10.26
C ILE A 192 -17.22 2.43 10.89
N SER A 193 -17.89 2.06 11.99
CA SER A 193 -18.70 3.00 12.77
C SER A 193 -17.84 4.04 13.49
N ASP A 194 -18.43 5.18 13.87
CA ASP A 194 -17.73 6.20 14.65
C ASP A 194 -17.25 5.69 16.01
N GLU A 195 -18.00 4.76 16.62
CA GLU A 195 -17.61 4.11 17.87
C GLU A 195 -16.36 3.24 17.68
N GLU A 196 -16.36 2.40 16.65
CA GLU A 196 -15.20 1.57 16.31
C GLU A 196 -13.99 2.43 15.92
N LEU A 197 -14.21 3.50 15.17
CA LEU A 197 -13.18 4.47 14.81
C LEU A 197 -12.51 5.10 16.05
N ARG A 198 -13.29 5.46 17.07
CA ARG A 198 -12.77 5.97 18.35
C ARG A 198 -11.96 4.92 19.11
N ARG A 199 -12.36 3.64 19.06
CA ARG A 199 -11.60 2.54 19.68
C ARG A 199 -10.26 2.31 18.99
N LEU A 200 -10.21 2.48 17.66
CA LEU A 200 -9.02 2.26 16.83
C LEU A 200 -8.08 3.47 16.77
N SER A 201 -8.54 4.66 17.17
CA SER A 201 -7.75 5.89 17.17
C SER A 201 -7.42 6.28 18.62
N PRO A 202 -6.27 5.86 19.19
CA PRO A 202 -5.93 6.19 20.57
C PRO A 202 -5.48 7.65 20.70
N GLN A 203 -6.44 8.59 20.63
CA GLN A 203 -6.31 9.93 21.22
C GLN A 203 -7.68 10.64 21.31
N GLN A 204 -8.47 10.27 22.33
CA GLN A 204 -9.38 11.20 23.04
C GLN A 204 -9.88 10.68 24.41
N SER A 205 -9.23 9.66 25.00
CA SER A 205 -9.39 9.33 26.43
C SER A 205 -8.17 9.83 27.19
N GLY A 206 -8.21 11.10 27.64
CA GLY A 206 -7.09 11.69 28.36
C GLY A 206 -7.16 13.20 28.57
N SER A 207 -8.35 13.78 28.72
CA SER A 207 -8.51 15.05 29.45
C SER A 207 -9.37 14.76 30.67
N VAL A 208 -8.80 14.00 31.62
CA VAL A 208 -9.28 14.06 33.00
C VAL A 208 -8.73 15.37 33.55
N LYS A 209 -9.57 16.40 33.53
CA LYS A 209 -9.40 17.55 34.42
C LYS A 209 -9.48 17.02 35.85
N LEU A 210 -8.38 17.13 36.59
CA LEU A 210 -8.39 17.27 38.04
C LEU A 210 -7.74 18.63 38.34
#